data_AF-A0A2D9F1C7-F1
#
_entry.id   AF-A0A2D9F1C7-F1
#
_cell.length_a   1.000
_cell.length_b   1.000
_cell.length_c   1.000
_cell.angle_alpha   90.00
_cell.angle_beta   90.00
_cell.angle_gamma   90.00
#
_symmetry.space_group_name_H-M   'P 1'
#
loop_
_entity.id
_entity.type
_entity.pdbx_description
1 polymer ?
#
loop_
_entity_poly.entity_id
_entity_poly.type
_entity_poly.pdbx_seq_one_letter_code
_entity_poly.pdbx_strand_id
1 'polypeptide(L)'
;MVEFHAARLLLLISLCGTAGRIDGLTKMAKLDFFARYPDFFEVAAARLRTSSDDTVLHDPNSSSATESAMVRHHYGPWDKRYYHVLAHLESKSLITVAKEGKAYQLALTDLGKQHAKALVSAPSFSGLVDRMRTIKKVFGGKSGTFLKDHIYKVFDEEVGRRPMGQVIG
;
A
#
# COMPACT_ATOMS: atom_id res chain seq x y z
N MET A 1 -18.55 2.06 1.11
CA MET A 1 -17.29 1.68 0.41
C MET A 1 -16.26 2.81 0.39
N VAL A 2 -16.61 4.04 -0.02
CA VAL A 2 -15.66 5.19 -0.06
C VAL A 2 -15.05 5.51 1.31
N GLU A 3 -15.84 5.46 2.39
CA GLU A 3 -15.37 5.81 3.74
C GLU A 3 -14.29 4.86 4.25
N PHE A 4 -14.41 3.56 3.98
CA PHE A 4 -13.38 2.58 4.34
C PHE A 4 -12.08 2.84 3.57
N HIS A 5 -12.16 3.16 2.27
CA HIS A 5 -10.99 3.53 1.48
C HIS A 5 -10.37 4.85 1.96
N ALA A 6 -11.18 5.82 2.38
CA ALA A 6 -10.72 7.08 2.95
C ALA A 6 -9.98 6.84 4.28
N ALA A 7 -10.54 6.04 5.19
CA ALA A 7 -9.90 5.66 6.45
C ALA A 7 -8.57 4.93 6.22
N ARG A 8 -8.54 3.97 5.27
CA ARG A 8 -7.30 3.27 4.89
C ARG A 8 -6.25 4.23 4.34
N LEU A 9 -6.59 5.16 3.44
CA LEU A 9 -5.61 6.13 2.92
C LEU A 9 -5.12 7.09 4.01
N LEU A 10 -5.99 7.50 4.93
CA LEU A 10 -5.61 8.35 6.05
C LEU A 10 -4.61 7.63 6.98
N LEU A 11 -4.88 6.36 7.30
CA LEU A 11 -3.97 5.49 8.05
C LEU A 11 -2.66 5.26 7.28
N LEU A 12 -2.72 5.07 5.96
CA LEU A 12 -1.54 4.85 5.13
C LEU A 12 -0.59 6.06 5.17
N ILE A 13 -1.12 7.28 4.99
CA ILE A 13 -0.31 8.50 5.04
C ILE A 13 0.27 8.69 6.46
N SER A 14 -0.52 8.39 7.49
CA SER A 14 -0.10 8.48 8.89
C SER A 14 1.02 7.50 9.25
N LEU A 15 0.85 6.22 8.92
CA LEU A 15 1.70 5.13 9.40
C LEU A 15 2.84 4.79 8.44
N CYS A 16 2.60 4.86 7.13
CA CYS A 16 3.59 4.52 6.10
C CYS A 16 4.37 5.75 5.60
N GLY A 17 3.80 6.94 5.77
CA GLY A 17 4.45 8.21 5.45
C GLY A 17 5.58 8.59 6.41
N THR A 18 6.29 9.67 6.08
CA THR A 18 7.30 10.29 6.94
C THR A 18 6.74 11.63 7.40
N ALA A 19 6.70 11.88 8.71
CA ALA A 19 6.07 13.07 9.29
C ALA A 19 4.62 13.29 8.82
N GLY A 20 3.84 12.21 8.66
CA GLY A 20 2.46 12.29 8.18
C GLY A 20 2.32 12.68 6.71
N ARG A 21 3.32 12.32 5.88
CA ARG A 21 3.39 12.70 4.48
C ARG A 21 3.93 11.59 3.60
N ILE A 22 3.42 11.47 2.37
CA ILE A 22 3.98 10.62 1.33
C ILE A 22 4.30 11.47 0.10
N ASP A 23 5.55 11.39 -0.33
CA ASP A 23 6.05 12.04 -1.54
C ASP A 23 5.96 11.06 -2.73
N GLY A 24 5.07 11.38 -3.68
CA GLY A 24 4.84 10.66 -4.92
C GLY A 24 3.61 9.73 -4.90
N LEU A 25 2.71 9.91 -5.87
CA LEU A 25 1.54 9.03 -6.09
C LEU A 25 1.96 7.57 -6.25
N THR A 26 3.06 7.29 -6.96
CA THR A 26 3.55 5.91 -7.15
C THR A 26 3.89 5.26 -5.82
N LYS A 27 4.60 5.97 -4.93
CA LYS A 27 4.97 5.43 -3.61
C LYS A 27 3.73 5.11 -2.80
N MET A 28 2.80 6.06 -2.71
CA MET A 28 1.53 5.84 -2.03
C MET A 28 0.77 4.64 -2.63
N ALA A 29 0.65 4.57 -3.95
CA ALA A 29 -0.07 3.50 -4.65
C ALA A 29 0.50 2.11 -4.35
N LYS A 30 1.83 1.98 -4.31
CA LYS A 30 2.49 0.69 -4.03
C LYS A 30 2.41 0.28 -2.57
N LEU A 31 2.52 1.24 -1.64
CA LEU A 31 2.29 0.96 -0.22
C LEU A 31 0.83 0.57 0.04
N ASP A 32 -0.11 1.24 -0.63
CA ASP A 32 -1.52 0.89 -0.56
C ASP A 32 -1.84 -0.49 -1.16
N PHE A 33 -1.19 -0.84 -2.26
CA PHE A 33 -1.28 -2.17 -2.86
C PHE A 33 -0.95 -3.26 -1.83
N PHE A 34 0.15 -3.12 -1.09
CA PHE A 34 0.51 -4.07 -0.03
C PHE A 34 -0.49 -4.08 1.13
N ALA A 35 -1.10 -2.94 1.45
CA ALA A 35 -2.14 -2.89 2.47
C ALA A 35 -3.42 -3.64 2.06
N ARG A 36 -3.74 -3.66 0.76
CA ARG A 36 -4.91 -4.35 0.18
C ARG A 36 -4.65 -5.83 -0.11
N TYR A 37 -3.42 -6.19 -0.43
CA TYR A 37 -3.04 -7.55 -0.82
C TYR A 37 -1.91 -8.08 0.07
N PRO A 38 -2.24 -8.57 1.28
CA PRO A 38 -1.22 -9.04 2.24
C PRO A 38 -0.36 -10.18 1.71
N ASP A 39 -0.93 -11.12 0.96
CA ASP A 39 -0.16 -12.25 0.41
C ASP A 39 0.95 -11.77 -0.52
N PHE A 40 0.68 -10.71 -1.30
CA PHE A 40 1.68 -10.08 -2.15
C PHE A 40 2.72 -9.29 -1.33
N PHE A 41 2.32 -8.71 -0.19
CA PHE A 41 3.29 -8.11 0.72
C PHE A 41 4.26 -9.16 1.26
N GLU A 42 3.77 -10.31 1.71
CA GLU A 42 4.61 -11.37 2.28
C GLU A 42 5.62 -11.91 1.25
N VAL A 43 5.18 -12.21 0.02
CA VAL A 43 6.06 -12.66 -1.06
C VAL A 43 7.12 -11.60 -1.40
N ALA A 44 6.70 -10.33 -1.54
CA ALA A 44 7.63 -9.24 -1.86
C ALA A 44 8.63 -8.97 -0.72
N ALA A 45 8.20 -9.07 0.54
CA ALA A 45 9.04 -8.90 1.71
C ALA A 45 10.04 -10.05 1.84
N ALA A 46 9.62 -11.30 1.61
CA ALA A 46 10.49 -12.47 1.60
C ALA A 46 11.58 -12.34 0.53
N ARG A 47 11.21 -12.00 -0.71
CA ARG A 47 12.18 -11.80 -1.82
C ARG A 47 13.16 -10.66 -1.55
N LEU A 48 12.75 -9.62 -0.82
CA LEU A 48 13.65 -8.54 -0.44
C LEU A 48 14.69 -9.00 0.59
N ARG A 49 14.28 -9.84 1.56
CA ARG A 49 15.19 -10.44 2.56
C ARG A 49 16.19 -11.38 1.88
N THR A 50 15.74 -12.30 1.03
CA THR A 50 16.62 -13.25 0.33
C THR A 50 17.57 -12.56 -0.67
N SER A 51 17.19 -11.41 -1.24
CA SER A 51 18.11 -10.63 -2.09
C SER A 51 19.15 -9.85 -1.29
N SER A 52 18.91 -9.66 0.02
CA SER A 52 19.82 -8.98 0.94
C SER A 52 20.68 -9.97 1.74
N ASP A 53 20.25 -11.24 1.76
CA ASP A 53 20.75 -12.32 2.60
C ASP A 53 20.80 -13.57 1.71
N ASP A 54 21.95 -13.77 1.06
CA ASP A 54 22.24 -14.96 0.28
C ASP A 54 22.51 -16.13 1.24
N THR A 55 21.50 -16.53 2.02
CA THR A 55 21.46 -17.79 2.80
C THR A 55 20.01 -18.19 3.19
N VAL A 56 19.39 -18.98 2.30
CA VAL A 56 18.44 -20.12 2.48
C VAL A 56 17.36 -20.14 3.60
N LEU A 57 16.09 -20.33 3.19
CA LEU A 57 15.13 -21.42 3.52
C LEU A 57 13.67 -20.93 3.60
N HIS A 58 12.76 -21.68 2.96
CA HIS A 58 11.35 -21.36 2.68
C HIS A 58 10.43 -22.15 3.63
N ASP A 59 9.47 -21.50 4.28
CA ASP A 59 8.36 -22.14 5.04
C ASP A 59 7.03 -21.96 4.27
N PRO A 60 6.27 -23.04 3.97
CA PRO A 60 5.11 -22.99 3.08
C PRO A 60 3.71 -22.76 3.71
N ASN A 61 3.56 -22.40 5.00
CA ASN A 61 2.23 -22.40 5.66
C ASN A 61 1.72 -21.04 6.19
N SER A 62 1.30 -20.11 5.33
CA SER A 62 0.38 -19.03 5.75
C SER A 62 -0.85 -18.91 4.84
N SER A 63 -2.02 -19.16 5.44
CA SER A 63 -3.33 -19.20 4.78
C SER A 63 -3.95 -17.81 4.58
N SER A 64 -4.49 -17.61 3.38
CA SER A 64 -5.02 -16.39 2.79
C SER A 64 -6.39 -15.93 3.33
N ALA A 65 -6.54 -14.62 3.51
CA ALA A 65 -7.84 -13.94 3.46
C ALA A 65 -7.79 -12.89 2.34
N THR A 66 -8.35 -13.24 1.18
CA THR A 66 -8.30 -12.45 -0.05
C THR A 66 -9.52 -11.54 -0.17
N GLU A 67 -9.34 -10.22 -0.04
CA GLU A 67 -10.36 -9.23 -0.44
C GLU A 67 -10.13 -8.80 -1.90
N SER A 68 -10.91 -9.40 -2.81
CA SER A 68 -11.06 -9.09 -4.25
C SER A 68 -10.11 -9.78 -5.24
N ALA A 69 -10.71 -10.44 -6.24
CA ALA A 69 -10.04 -11.05 -7.39
C ALA A 69 -9.26 -10.01 -8.22
N MET A 70 -8.01 -10.33 -8.57
CA MET A 70 -7.10 -9.41 -9.27
C MET A 70 -6.80 -9.91 -10.69
N VAL A 71 -6.98 -9.07 -11.72
CA VAL A 71 -6.69 -9.39 -13.13
C VAL A 71 -5.25 -9.01 -13.49
N ARG A 72 -4.60 -9.93 -14.21
CA ARG A 72 -3.20 -10.05 -14.70
C ARG A 72 -2.44 -8.79 -15.17
N HIS A 73 -3.07 -7.63 -15.30
CA HIS A 73 -2.45 -6.42 -15.88
C HIS A 73 -2.43 -5.19 -14.94
N HIS A 74 -2.92 -5.30 -13.70
CA HIS A 74 -3.03 -4.17 -12.76
C HIS A 74 -2.06 -4.24 -11.57
N TYR A 75 -0.78 -4.56 -11.78
CA TYR A 75 0.25 -3.90 -10.97
C TYR A 75 0.41 -2.43 -11.39
N GLY A 76 -0.18 -2.07 -12.54
CA GLY A 76 -0.18 -0.77 -13.18
C GLY A 76 -0.90 0.35 -12.40
N PRO A 77 -1.03 1.52 -13.06
CA PRO A 77 -1.12 2.83 -12.43
C PRO A 77 -2.30 2.94 -11.45
N TRP A 78 -2.09 3.72 -10.39
CA TRP A 78 -3.09 4.18 -9.43
C TRP A 78 -4.51 4.19 -10.01
N ASP A 79 -5.40 3.37 -9.45
CA ASP A 79 -6.77 3.25 -9.92
C ASP A 79 -7.43 4.64 -9.84
N LYS A 80 -7.94 5.12 -10.98
CA LYS A 80 -8.49 6.47 -11.12
C LYS A 80 -9.60 6.77 -10.10
N ARG A 81 -10.32 5.74 -9.64
CA ARG A 81 -11.36 5.87 -8.60
C ARG A 81 -10.78 6.40 -7.28
N TYR A 82 -9.50 6.19 -7.02
CA TYR A 82 -8.86 6.68 -5.81
C TYR A 82 -8.61 8.20 -5.85
N TYR A 83 -8.61 8.85 -7.02
CA TYR A 83 -8.63 10.31 -7.07
C TYR A 83 -9.88 10.88 -6.42
N HIS A 84 -11.04 10.20 -6.52
CA HIS A 84 -12.24 10.63 -5.82
C HIS A 84 -12.10 10.49 -4.30
N VAL A 85 -11.38 9.47 -3.82
CA VAL A 85 -11.12 9.30 -2.38
C VAL A 85 -10.16 10.40 -1.88
N LEU A 86 -9.13 10.74 -2.65
CA LEU A 86 -8.24 11.86 -2.31
C LEU A 86 -8.99 13.19 -2.29
N ALA A 87 -9.79 13.47 -3.32
CA ALA A 87 -10.62 14.67 -3.39
C ALA A 87 -11.61 14.74 -2.20
N HIS A 88 -12.18 13.60 -1.80
CA HIS A 88 -13.06 13.51 -0.63
C HIS A 88 -12.34 13.80 0.70
N LEU A 89 -11.11 13.30 0.87
CA LEU A 89 -10.29 13.57 2.05
C LEU A 89 -9.85 15.05 2.09
N GLU A 90 -9.48 15.61 0.95
CA GLU A 90 -9.09 17.01 0.80
C GLU A 90 -10.27 17.96 1.03
N SER A 91 -11.47 17.67 0.49
CA SER A 91 -12.68 18.47 0.73
C SER A 91 -13.12 18.47 2.19
N LYS A 92 -12.69 17.46 2.97
CA LYS A 92 -12.90 17.37 4.42
C LYS A 92 -11.75 17.98 5.23
N SER A 93 -10.78 18.61 4.57
CA SER A 93 -9.59 19.19 5.19
C SER A 93 -8.78 18.18 6.00
N LEU A 94 -8.80 16.89 5.63
CA LEU A 94 -8.04 15.84 6.31
C LEU A 94 -6.64 15.68 5.72
N ILE A 95 -6.49 16.00 4.45
CA ILE A 95 -5.19 15.97 3.75
C ILE A 95 -5.01 17.23 2.93
N THR A 96 -3.78 17.52 2.55
CA THR A 96 -3.44 18.42 1.45
C THR A 96 -2.83 17.61 0.31
N VAL A 97 -3.16 17.98 -0.92
CA VAL A 97 -2.51 17.45 -2.13
C VAL A 97 -1.83 18.59 -2.87
N ALA A 98 -0.51 18.65 -2.80
CA ALA A 98 0.30 19.66 -3.49
C ALA A 98 1.12 19.02 -4.60
N LYS A 99 1.41 19.78 -5.67
CA LYS A 99 2.37 19.37 -6.69
C LYS A 99 3.69 20.11 -6.45
N GLU A 100 4.75 19.35 -6.19
CA GLU A 100 6.11 19.85 -5.98
C GLU A 100 6.99 19.36 -7.14
N GLY A 101 7.32 20.27 -8.05
CA GLY A 101 7.99 19.94 -9.31
C GLY A 101 7.24 18.89 -10.14
N LYS A 102 7.83 17.70 -10.28
CA LYS A 102 7.26 16.56 -11.03
C LYS A 102 6.46 15.58 -10.16
N ALA A 103 6.43 15.75 -8.85
CA ALA A 103 5.81 14.82 -7.91
C ALA A 103 4.62 15.45 -7.19
N TYR A 104 3.69 14.61 -6.74
CA TYR A 104 2.64 15.01 -5.80
C TYR A 104 3.09 14.73 -4.38
N GLN A 105 2.76 15.63 -3.48
CA GLN A 105 2.94 15.50 -2.04
C GLN A 105 1.57 15.38 -1.40
N LEU A 106 1.35 14.31 -0.64
CA LEU A 106 0.14 14.09 0.13
C LEU A 106 0.49 14.16 1.61
N ALA A 107 -0.05 15.14 2.33
CA ALA A 107 0.24 15.35 3.74
C ALA A 107 -1.05 15.39 4.57
N LEU A 108 -0.98 14.90 5.81
CA LEU A 108 -2.06 15.09 6.77
C LEU A 108 -2.08 16.55 7.24
N THR A 109 -3.29 17.13 7.30
CA THR A 109 -3.53 18.34 8.09
C THR A 109 -3.51 17.99 9.59
N ASP A 110 -3.58 18.99 10.46
CA ASP A 110 -3.72 18.71 11.90
C ASP A 110 -5.02 17.99 12.23
N LEU A 111 -6.12 18.32 11.54
CA LEU A 111 -7.38 17.59 11.62
C LEU A 111 -7.19 16.13 11.15
N GLY A 112 -6.52 15.93 10.01
CA GLY A 112 -6.17 14.59 9.51
C GLY A 112 -5.37 13.75 10.49
N LYS A 113 -4.39 14.35 11.18
CA LYS A 113 -3.60 13.66 12.22
C LYS A 113 -4.48 13.24 13.40
N GLN A 114 -5.41 14.08 13.84
CA GLN A 114 -6.35 13.74 14.93
C GLN A 114 -7.24 12.56 14.54
N HIS A 115 -7.84 12.60 13.34
CA HIS A 115 -8.66 11.50 12.84
C HIS A 115 -7.86 10.21 12.63
N ALA A 116 -6.64 10.31 12.08
CA ALA A 116 -5.75 9.16 11.94
C ALA A 116 -5.43 8.53 13.31
N LYS A 117 -5.15 9.36 14.33
CA LYS A 117 -4.91 8.89 15.70
C LYS A 117 -6.13 8.15 16.27
N ALA A 118 -7.34 8.68 16.05
CA ALA A 118 -8.58 8.01 16.47
C ALA A 118 -8.75 6.64 15.76
N LEU A 119 -8.47 6.57 14.46
CA LEU A 119 -8.50 5.31 13.70
C LEU A 119 -7.46 4.30 14.20
N VAL A 120 -6.26 4.76 14.56
CA VAL A 120 -5.21 3.88 15.12
C VAL A 120 -5.66 3.23 16.44
N SER A 121 -6.42 3.95 17.27
CA SER A 121 -6.92 3.44 18.55
C SER A 121 -8.20 2.61 18.43
N ALA A 122 -8.83 2.55 17.26
CA ALA A 122 -10.09 1.85 17.07
C ALA A 122 -9.86 0.34 16.89
N PRO A 123 -10.47 -0.54 17.70
CA PRO A 123 -10.25 -1.99 17.64
C PRO A 123 -10.54 -2.60 16.26
N SER A 124 -11.53 -2.05 15.54
CA SER A 124 -11.92 -2.47 14.18
C SER A 124 -10.82 -2.27 13.13
N PHE A 125 -9.81 -1.44 13.40
CA PHE A 125 -8.70 -1.16 12.50
C PHE A 125 -7.38 -1.81 12.93
N SER A 126 -7.34 -2.52 14.06
CA SER A 126 -6.12 -3.11 14.63
C SER A 126 -5.32 -3.94 13.60
N GLY A 127 -5.97 -4.89 12.93
CA GLY A 127 -5.31 -5.72 11.91
C GLY A 127 -4.80 -4.93 10.69
N LEU A 128 -5.43 -3.81 10.33
CA LEU A 128 -4.94 -2.93 9.26
C LEU A 128 -3.74 -2.10 9.73
N VAL A 129 -3.79 -1.59 10.97
CA VAL A 129 -2.71 -0.83 11.60
C VAL A 129 -1.45 -1.67 11.71
N ASP A 130 -1.55 -2.90 12.21
CA ASP A 130 -0.41 -3.81 12.37
C ASP A 130 0.24 -4.11 11.02
N ARG A 131 -0.58 -4.42 10.01
CA ARG A 131 -0.13 -4.63 8.63
C ARG A 131 0.62 -3.40 8.09
N MET A 132 0.07 -2.20 8.27
CA MET A 132 0.71 -0.96 7.82
C MET A 132 2.03 -0.67 8.54
N ARG A 133 2.13 -0.98 9.84
CA ARG A 133 3.40 -0.87 10.58
C ARG A 133 4.46 -1.82 10.02
N THR A 134 4.08 -3.05 9.68
CA THR A 134 4.99 -4.02 9.04
C THR A 134 5.40 -3.55 7.64
N ILE A 135 4.45 -3.04 6.84
CA ILE A 135 4.73 -2.42 5.53
C ILE A 135 5.70 -1.24 5.68
N LYS A 136 5.49 -0.34 6.65
CA LYS A 136 6.38 0.79 6.93
C LYS A 136 7.79 0.30 7.25
N LYS A 137 7.92 -0.72 8.09
CA LYS A 137 9.22 -1.29 8.49
C LYS A 137 10.01 -1.83 7.29
N VAL A 138 9.35 -2.53 6.38
CA VAL A 138 10.02 -3.18 5.23
C VAL A 138 10.23 -2.22 4.06
N PHE A 139 9.20 -1.44 3.70
CA PHE A 139 9.14 -0.69 2.45
C PHE A 139 9.04 0.83 2.64
N GLY A 140 8.81 1.33 3.85
CA GLY A 140 8.57 2.76 4.11
C GLY A 140 9.72 3.68 3.71
N GLY A 141 10.96 3.21 3.81
CA GLY A 141 12.16 3.94 3.39
C GLY A 141 12.45 3.87 1.88
N LYS A 142 11.76 3.03 1.12
CA LYS A 142 12.02 2.83 -0.30
C LYS A 142 11.33 3.88 -1.16
N SER A 143 11.87 4.15 -2.35
CA SER A 143 11.29 5.10 -3.32
C SER A 143 10.12 4.47 -4.08
N GLY A 144 9.24 5.30 -4.65
CA GLY A 144 8.14 4.80 -5.48
C GLY A 144 8.62 3.99 -6.69
N THR A 145 9.73 4.41 -7.31
CA THR A 145 10.37 3.68 -8.41
C THR A 145 10.87 2.31 -7.95
N PHE A 146 11.59 2.25 -6.83
CA PHE A 146 12.03 0.97 -6.26
C PHE A 146 10.85 0.02 -6.00
N LEU A 147 9.79 0.52 -5.36
CA LEU A 147 8.62 -0.31 -5.04
C LEU A 147 7.95 -0.84 -6.31
N LYS A 148 7.81 0.03 -7.31
CA LYS A 148 7.26 -0.35 -8.62
C LYS A 148 8.13 -1.46 -9.23
N ASP A 149 9.43 -1.22 -9.41
CA ASP A 149 10.33 -2.17 -10.07
C ASP A 149 10.45 -3.50 -9.30
N HIS A 150 10.47 -3.46 -7.96
CA HIS A 150 10.50 -4.66 -7.11
C HIS A 150 9.22 -5.49 -7.27
N ILE A 151 8.04 -4.85 -7.29
CA ILE A 151 6.77 -5.54 -7.53
C ILE A 151 6.76 -6.18 -8.91
N TYR A 152 7.17 -5.46 -9.97
CA TYR A 152 7.26 -6.05 -11.31
C TYR A 152 8.23 -7.23 -11.33
N LYS A 153 9.44 -7.08 -10.79
CA LYS A 153 10.43 -8.18 -10.74
C LYS A 153 9.89 -9.42 -10.02
N VAL A 154 9.30 -9.26 -8.84
CA VAL A 154 8.82 -10.38 -8.02
C VAL A 154 7.64 -11.09 -8.67
N PHE A 155 6.70 -10.33 -9.24
CA PHE A 155 5.43 -10.90 -9.71
C PHE A 155 5.37 -11.14 -11.22
N ASP A 156 6.23 -10.55 -12.04
CA ASP A 156 6.31 -10.91 -13.47
C ASP A 156 6.77 -12.37 -13.62
N GLU A 157 7.69 -12.84 -12.76
CA GLU A 157 8.10 -14.25 -12.68
C GLU A 157 6.95 -15.19 -12.30
N GLU A 158 6.06 -14.73 -11.41
CA GLU A 158 4.96 -15.54 -10.86
C GLU A 158 3.70 -15.51 -11.74
N VAL A 159 3.43 -14.38 -12.38
CA VAL A 159 2.35 -14.17 -13.34
C VAL A 159 2.70 -14.74 -14.72
N GLY A 160 3.98 -14.82 -15.07
CA GLY A 160 4.46 -15.55 -16.24
C GLY A 160 4.07 -17.04 -16.21
N ARG A 161 3.89 -17.63 -15.01
CA ARG A 161 3.58 -19.05 -14.80
C ARG A 161 2.09 -19.39 -14.64
N ARG A 162 1.18 -18.42 -14.52
CA ARG A 162 -0.26 -18.68 -14.33
C ARG A 162 -1.02 -18.53 -15.66
N PRO A 163 -2.03 -19.38 -15.97
CA PRO A 163 -2.82 -19.24 -17.18
C PRO A 163 -3.63 -17.94 -17.19
N MET A 164 -3.90 -17.40 -18.38
CA MET A 164 -4.58 -16.11 -18.57
C MET A 164 -6.06 -16.23 -18.20
N GLY A 165 -6.57 -15.32 -17.37
CA GLY A 165 -8.02 -15.06 -17.30
C GLY A 165 -8.85 -15.78 -16.24
N GLN A 166 -8.29 -16.29 -15.14
CA GLN A 166 -9.15 -16.76 -14.03
C GLN A 166 -9.26 -15.73 -12.89
N VAL A 167 -10.52 -15.38 -12.61
CA VAL A 167 -11.00 -14.72 -11.39
C VAL A 167 -10.87 -15.73 -10.25
N ILE A 168 -10.10 -15.39 -9.22
CA ILE A 168 -10.05 -16.21 -8.00
C ILE A 168 -11.13 -15.69 -7.06
N GLY A 169 -12.15 -16.52 -6.83
CA GLY A 169 -13.12 -16.38 -5.73
C GLY A 169 -12.68 -17.20 -4.53
#